data_AF-E6TMT3-F1
#
_entry.id   AF-E6TMT3-F1
#
_cell.length_a   1.000
_cell.length_b   1.000
_cell.length_c   1.000
_cell.angle_alpha   90.00
_cell.angle_beta   90.00
_cell.angle_gamma   90.00
#
_symmetry.space_group_name_H-M   'P 1'
#
loop_
_entity.id
_entity.type
_entity.pdbx_description
1 polymer ?
#
loop_
_entity_poly.entity_id
_entity_poly.type
_entity_poly.pdbx_seq_one_letter_code
_entity_poly.pdbx_strand_id
1 'polypeptide(L)'
;MTPKLTAGRRLRQEMDAALKRAGEEIGQALEWDEAEEMMLSRAAGCADRAEELQKAYAVELAGEARPTALTRLSAEIRALDKQSVDLVRSVHVGVGVPKSITHQKAARSRWDRVPGRGA
;
A
#
# COMPACT_ATOMS: atom_id res chain seq x y z
N MET A 1 -9.49 16.96 -17.37
CA MET A 1 -8.30 17.06 -16.50
C MET A 1 -8.05 15.68 -15.92
N THR A 2 -7.05 14.95 -16.42
CA THR A 2 -6.75 13.60 -15.93
C THR A 2 -6.27 13.73 -14.48
N PRO A 3 -6.87 13.04 -13.49
CA PRO A 3 -6.45 13.16 -12.10
C PRO A 3 -4.98 12.73 -11.99
N LYS A 4 -4.15 13.60 -11.37
CA LYS A 4 -2.74 13.28 -11.10
C LYS A 4 -2.70 12.02 -10.25
N LEU A 5 -1.85 11.06 -10.64
CA LEU A 5 -1.66 9.83 -9.88
C LEU A 5 -1.15 10.17 -8.47
N THR A 6 -1.88 9.75 -7.44
CA THR A 6 -1.49 9.96 -6.04
C THR A 6 -0.27 9.10 -5.68
N ALA A 7 0.43 9.46 -4.61
CA ALA A 7 1.59 8.72 -4.13
C ALA A 7 1.25 7.25 -3.82
N GLY A 8 0.12 7.00 -3.16
CA GLY A 8 -0.36 5.65 -2.85
C GLY A 8 -0.71 4.83 -4.10
N ARG A 9 -1.35 5.45 -5.11
CA ARG A 9 -1.60 4.77 -6.39
C ARG A 9 -0.31 4.44 -7.12
N ARG A 10 0.71 5.30 -7.06
CA ARG A 10 2.03 5.03 -7.65
C ARG A 10 2.70 3.84 -6.96
N LEU A 11 2.73 3.83 -5.63
CA LEU A 11 3.25 2.70 -4.84
C LEU A 11 2.56 1.40 -5.24
N ARG A 12 1.22 1.41 -5.35
CA ARG A 12 0.47 0.22 -5.75
C ARG A 12 0.85 -0.27 -7.14
N GLN A 13 0.95 0.63 -8.12
CA GLN A 13 1.35 0.27 -9.49
C GLN A 13 2.78 -0.31 -9.54
N GLU A 14 3.70 0.24 -8.76
CA GLU A 14 5.08 -0.26 -8.69
C GLU A 14 5.15 -1.67 -8.10
N MET A 15 4.37 -1.94 -7.04
CA MET A 15 4.27 -3.26 -6.43
C MET A 15 3.61 -4.26 -7.38
N ASP A 16 2.46 -3.93 -7.98
CA ASP A 16 1.78 -4.80 -8.94
C ASP A 16 2.68 -5.12 -10.15
N ALA A 17 3.45 -4.14 -10.63
CA ALA A 17 4.44 -4.37 -11.68
C ALA A 17 5.57 -5.30 -11.23
N ALA A 18 6.01 -5.20 -9.97
CA ALA A 18 7.01 -6.10 -9.41
C ALA A 18 6.50 -7.54 -9.30
N LEU A 19 5.26 -7.74 -8.85
CA LEU A 19 4.62 -9.06 -8.78
C LEU A 19 4.48 -9.70 -10.16
N LYS A 20 4.05 -8.89 -11.14
CA LYS A 20 3.92 -9.35 -12.53
C LYS A 20 5.26 -9.85 -13.08
N ARG A 21 6.34 -9.08 -12.90
CA ARG A 21 7.69 -9.49 -13.32
C ARG A 21 8.13 -10.79 -12.64
N ALA A 22 7.91 -10.91 -11.33
CA ALA A 22 8.24 -12.14 -10.61
C ALA A 22 7.45 -13.36 -11.12
N GLY A 23 6.19 -13.17 -11.53
CA GLY A 23 5.39 -14.20 -12.18
C GLY A 23 5.90 -14.60 -13.57
N GLU A 24 6.28 -13.61 -14.38
CA GLU A 24 6.89 -13.83 -15.69
C GLU A 24 8.19 -14.64 -15.58
N GLU A 25 9.02 -14.38 -14.57
CA GLU A 25 10.28 -15.09 -14.32
C GLU A 25 10.10 -16.58 -14.00
N ILE A 26 9.01 -16.95 -13.34
CA ILE A 26 8.69 -18.35 -12.98
C ILE A 26 7.70 -19.01 -13.95
N GLY A 27 7.23 -18.28 -14.97
CA GLY A 27 6.22 -18.75 -15.92
C GLY A 27 4.83 -18.97 -15.32
N GLN A 28 4.47 -18.26 -14.23
CA GLN A 28 3.17 -18.37 -13.57
C GLN A 28 2.58 -17.00 -13.25
N ALA A 29 1.27 -16.85 -13.35
CA ALA A 29 0.61 -15.66 -12.83
C ALA A 29 0.64 -15.69 -11.30
N LEU A 30 1.09 -14.60 -10.69
CA LEU A 30 1.09 -14.41 -9.25
C LEU A 30 0.03 -13.38 -8.85
N GLU A 31 -0.53 -13.57 -7.66
CA GLU A 31 -1.53 -12.69 -7.05
C GLU A 31 -1.11 -12.40 -5.61
N TRP A 32 -1.41 -11.19 -5.13
CA TRP A 32 -1.27 -10.85 -3.72
C TRP A 32 -2.25 -11.65 -2.89
N ASP A 33 -1.81 -12.17 -1.76
CA ASP A 33 -2.74 -12.70 -0.77
C ASP A 33 -3.42 -11.58 0.04
N GLU A 34 -4.40 -11.94 0.87
CA GLU A 34 -5.19 -10.95 1.62
C GLU A 34 -4.36 -10.15 2.62
N ALA A 35 -3.32 -10.77 3.20
CA ALA A 35 -2.46 -10.07 4.15
C ALA A 35 -1.60 -9.05 3.41
N GLU A 36 -1.05 -9.43 2.26
CA GLU A 36 -0.25 -8.55 1.39
C GLU A 36 -1.10 -7.40 0.85
N GLU A 37 -2.30 -7.68 0.37
CA GLU A 37 -3.26 -6.68 -0.10
C GLU A 37 -3.59 -5.67 1.01
N MET A 38 -3.81 -6.14 2.25
CA MET A 38 -4.05 -5.26 3.40
C MET A 38 -2.83 -4.38 3.72
N MET A 39 -1.61 -4.93 3.66
CA MET A 39 -0.40 -4.13 3.92
C MET A 39 -0.14 -3.11 2.82
N LEU A 40 -0.33 -3.49 1.55
CA LEU A 40 -0.21 -2.59 0.41
C LEU A 40 -1.24 -1.46 0.46
N SER A 41 -2.49 -1.77 0.82
CA SER A 41 -3.54 -0.77 1.01
C SER A 41 -3.18 0.23 2.12
N ARG A 42 -2.66 -0.24 3.25
CA ARG A 42 -2.21 0.62 4.36
C ARG A 42 -0.99 1.46 3.97
N ALA A 43 0.00 0.87 3.29
CA ALA A 43 1.18 1.59 2.81
C ALA A 43 0.79 2.69 1.82
N ALA A 44 -0.13 2.40 0.90
CA ALA A 44 -0.66 3.39 -0.03
C ALA A 44 -1.36 4.56 0.72
N GLY A 45 -2.14 4.26 1.76
CA GLY A 45 -2.76 5.28 2.61
C GLY A 45 -1.74 6.15 3.35
N CYS A 46 -0.66 5.56 3.86
CA CYS A 46 0.46 6.30 4.46
C CYS A 46 1.11 7.24 3.44
N ALA A 47 1.39 6.75 2.22
CA ALA A 47 1.99 7.54 1.15
C ALA A 47 1.11 8.71 0.70
N ASP A 48 -0.21 8.49 0.56
CA ASP A 48 -1.16 9.55 0.22
C ASP A 48 -1.20 10.64 1.31
N ARG A 49 -1.28 10.24 2.59
CA ARG A 49 -1.26 11.20 3.70
C ARG A 49 0.07 11.95 3.81
N ALA A 50 1.20 11.28 3.57
CA ALA A 50 2.50 11.94 3.53
C ALA A 50 2.54 13.01 2.42
N GLU A 51 1.99 12.73 1.24
CA GLU A 51 1.90 13.71 0.14
C GLU A 51 1.01 14.91 0.52
N GLU A 52 -0.11 14.69 1.21
CA GLU A 52 -0.96 15.77 1.75
C GLU A 52 -0.20 16.65 2.74
N LEU A 53 0.54 16.05 3.67
CA LEU A 53 1.31 16.77 4.67
C LEU A 53 2.51 17.50 4.08
N GLN A 54 3.14 16.96 3.03
CA GLN A 54 4.18 17.64 2.27
C GLN A 54 3.64 18.92 1.60
N LYS A 55 2.41 18.87 1.06
CA LYS A 55 1.74 20.08 0.52
C LYS A 55 1.49 21.10 1.64
N ALA A 56 0.99 20.66 2.79
CA ALA A 56 0.77 21.54 3.94
C ALA A 56 2.09 22.15 4.47
N TYR A 57 3.16 21.36 4.51
CA TYR A 57 4.49 21.81 4.89
C TYR A 57 5.01 22.90 3.94
N ALA A 58 4.85 22.69 2.62
CA ALA A 58 5.26 23.68 1.63
C ALA A 58 4.46 24.99 1.76
N VAL A 59 3.15 24.90 2.03
CA VAL A 59 2.29 26.08 2.27
C VAL A 59 2.74 26.83 3.53
N GLU A 60 2.98 26.13 4.64
CA GLU A 60 3.45 26.74 5.88
C GLU A 60 4.82 27.41 5.70
N LEU A 61 5.73 26.73 4.99
CA LEU A 61 7.07 27.22 4.72
C LEU A 61 7.07 28.50 3.86
N ALA A 62 6.12 28.63 2.93
CA ALA A 62 5.95 29.82 2.10
C ALA A 62 5.20 30.97 2.82
N GLY A 63 4.50 30.66 3.91
CA GLY A 63 3.73 31.63 4.70
C GLY A 63 4.51 32.15 5.91
N GLU A 64 3.93 31.97 7.10
CA GLU A 64 4.51 32.42 8.38
C GLU A 64 5.76 31.62 8.79
N ALA A 65 6.00 30.45 8.18
CA ALA A 65 7.12 29.56 8.45
C ALA A 65 7.29 29.26 9.95
N ARG A 66 6.18 29.00 10.66
CA ARG A 66 6.20 28.80 12.11
C ARG A 66 7.04 27.56 12.45
N PRO A 67 8.13 27.69 13.23
CA PRO A 67 9.05 26.57 13.48
C PRO A 67 8.37 25.37 14.13
N THR A 68 7.40 25.60 15.02
CA THR A 68 6.65 24.54 15.71
C THR A 68 5.73 23.77 14.76
N ALA A 69 5.08 24.45 13.81
CA ALA A 69 4.23 23.82 12.79
C ALA A 69 5.08 23.00 11.81
N LEU A 70 6.17 23.60 11.29
CA LEU A 70 7.09 22.93 10.38
C LEU A 70 7.72 21.68 11.01
N THR A 71 8.15 21.76 12.26
CA THR A 71 8.74 20.61 12.97
C THR A 71 7.73 19.48 13.16
N ARG A 72 6.49 19.79 13.51
CA ARG A 72 5.41 18.79 13.66
C ARG A 72 5.07 18.11 12.34
N LEU A 73 4.89 18.89 11.27
CA LEU A 73 4.61 18.37 9.94
C LEU A 73 5.76 17.49 9.44
N SER A 74 7.01 17.93 9.61
CA SER A 74 8.20 17.14 9.23
C SER A 74 8.32 15.84 10.04
N ALA A 75 7.99 15.86 11.34
CA ALA A 75 7.98 14.65 12.16
C ALA A 75 6.93 13.64 11.67
N GLU A 76 5.71 14.10 11.36
CA GLU A 76 4.63 13.24 10.88
C GLU A 76 4.93 12.66 9.49
N ILE A 77 5.48 13.46 8.57
CA ILE A 77 5.92 12.96 7.25
C ILE A 77 6.91 11.81 7.42
N ARG A 78 7.95 11.98 8.24
CA ARG A 78 8.95 10.93 8.50
C ARG A 78 8.34 9.69 9.16
N ALA A 79 7.35 9.86 10.03
CA ALA A 79 6.66 8.74 10.67
C ALA A 79 5.87 7.91 9.65
N LEU A 80 5.12 8.58 8.77
CA LEU A 80 4.36 7.93 7.70
C LEU A 80 5.27 7.27 6.66
N ASP A 81 6.36 7.93 6.27
CA ASP A 81 7.35 7.36 5.35
C ASP A 81 7.96 6.08 5.93
N LYS A 82 8.37 6.12 7.21
CA LYS A 82 8.87 4.94 7.90
C LYS A 82 7.83 3.82 7.95
N GLN A 83 6.59 4.15 8.33
CA GLN A 83 5.51 3.16 8.40
C GLN A 83 5.22 2.54 7.03
N SER A 84 5.22 3.34 5.96
CA SER A 84 5.06 2.85 4.58
C SER A 84 6.16 1.87 4.21
N VAL A 85 7.43 2.20 4.50
CA VAL A 85 8.58 1.31 4.26
C VAL A 85 8.46 0.01 5.07
N ASP A 86 8.10 0.09 6.34
CA ASP A 86 7.95 -1.07 7.21
C ASP A 86 6.84 -2.02 6.72
N LEU A 87 5.71 -1.46 6.26
CA LEU A 87 4.61 -2.22 5.68
C LEU A 87 5.02 -2.88 4.35
N VAL A 88 5.64 -2.15 3.44
CA VAL A 88 6.11 -2.70 2.16
C VAL A 88 7.13 -3.81 2.37
N ARG A 89 8.04 -3.66 3.35
CA ARG A 89 9.02 -4.70 3.71
C ARG A 89 8.38 -6.02 4.16
N SER A 90 7.14 -5.98 4.66
CA SER A 90 6.41 -7.18 5.07
C SER A 90 5.72 -7.92 3.91
N VAL A 91 5.65 -7.31 2.72
CA VAL A 91 5.06 -7.88 1.51
C VAL A 91 6.12 -8.68 0.75
N HIS A 92 5.80 -9.91 0.33
CA HIS A 92 6.75 -10.78 -0.34
C HIS A 92 6.45 -10.82 -1.84
N VAL A 93 7.34 -10.24 -2.65
CA VAL A 93 7.20 -10.28 -4.11
C VAL A 93 7.75 -11.62 -4.63
N GLY A 94 6.88 -12.48 -5.16
CA GLY A 94 7.27 -13.75 -5.78
C GLY A 94 6.63 -14.97 -5.11
N VAL A 95 7.22 -16.15 -5.33
CA VAL A 95 6.77 -17.38 -4.66
C VAL A 95 7.16 -17.30 -3.18
N GLY A 96 6.23 -16.84 -2.35
CA GLY A 96 6.40 -16.85 -0.90
C GLY A 96 6.63 -18.27 -0.36
N VAL A 97 7.08 -18.38 0.90
CA VAL A 97 7.13 -19.67 1.59
C VAL A 97 5.73 -20.29 1.55
N PRO A 98 5.57 -21.57 1.12
CA PRO A 98 4.25 -22.18 0.99
C PRO A 98 3.44 -22.03 2.29
N LYS A 99 2.40 -21.20 2.28
CA LYS A 99 1.51 -21.06 3.43
C LYS A 99 0.78 -22.38 3.66
N SER A 100 0.65 -22.78 4.93
CA SER A 100 -0.13 -23.93 5.37
C SER A 100 -1.52 -23.94 4.72
N ILE A 101 -1.96 -25.12 4.27
CA ILE A 101 -3.23 -25.41 3.57
C ILE A 101 -4.44 -24.80 4.29
N THR A 102 -4.39 -24.65 5.61
CA THR A 102 -5.46 -24.07 6.42
C THR A 102 -5.70 -22.59 6.11
N HIS A 103 -4.64 -21.82 5.85
CA HIS A 103 -4.77 -20.40 5.48
C HIS A 103 -5.38 -20.23 4.08
N GLN A 104 -5.02 -21.11 3.14
CA GLN A 104 -5.56 -21.09 1.78
C GLN A 104 -7.08 -21.41 1.73
N LYS A 105 -7.55 -22.29 2.62
CA LYS A 105 -8.98 -22.63 2.73
C LYS A 105 -9.81 -21.51 3.35
N ALA A 106 -9.27 -20.82 4.35
CA ALA A 106 -9.94 -19.67 4.99
C ALA A 106 -10.14 -18.51 4.00
N ALA A 107 -9.13 -18.22 3.19
CA ALA A 107 -9.17 -17.26 2.08
C ALA A 107 -10.33 -17.55 1.11
N ARG A 108 -10.37 -18.77 0.52
CA ARG A 108 -11.43 -19.17 -0.43
C ARG A 108 -12.84 -19.10 0.16
N SER A 109 -13.01 -19.54 1.39
CA SER A 109 -14.34 -19.59 2.04
C SER A 109 -15.03 -18.23 2.22
N ARG A 110 -14.27 -17.13 2.22
CA ARG A 110 -14.83 -15.78 2.34
C ARG A 110 -15.40 -15.26 1.01
N TRP A 111 -14.83 -15.68 -0.12
CA TRP A 111 -15.26 -15.27 -1.45
C TRP A 111 -16.32 -16.20 -2.05
N ASP A 112 -16.34 -17.47 -1.65
CA ASP A 112 -17.38 -18.44 -2.04
C ASP A 112 -18.75 -18.15 -1.38
N ARG A 113 -18.85 -17.17 -0.49
CA ARG A 113 -20.14 -16.57 -0.09
C ARG A 113 -20.63 -15.62 -1.16
N VAL A 114 -20.99 -16.17 -2.32
CA VAL A 114 -21.96 -15.53 -3.22
C VAL A 114 -23.24 -15.34 -2.39
N PRO A 115 -23.83 -14.13 -2.32
CA PRO A 115 -25.13 -13.95 -1.70
C PRO A 115 -26.12 -14.81 -2.49
N GLY A 116 -26.68 -15.81 -1.82
CA GLY A 116 -27.65 -16.72 -2.41
C GLY A 116 -28.75 -15.94 -3.10
N ARG A 117 -28.94 -16.24 -4.39
CA ARG A 117 -30.14 -15.97 -5.17
C ARG A 117 -31.29 -16.72 -4.48
N GLY A 118 -32.01 -16.03 -3.61
CA GLY A 118 -33.18 -16.55 -2.92
C GLY A 118 -34.45 -16.15 -3.66
N ALA A 119 -35.13 -17.18 -4.18
CA ALA A 119 -36.55 -17.34 -4.51
C ALA A 119 -37.41 -16.09 -4.78
#